data_AF-A0A935EEB2-F1
#
_entry.id   AF-A0A935EEB2-F1
#
_cell.length_a   1.000
_cell.length_b   1.000
_cell.length_c   1.000
_cell.angle_alpha   90.00
_cell.angle_beta   90.00
_cell.angle_gamma   90.00
#
_symmetry.space_group_name_H-M   'P 1'
#
loop_
_entity.id
_entity.type
_entity.pdbx_description
1 polymer ?
#
loop_
_entity_poly.entity_id
_entity_poly.type
_entity_poly.pdbx_seq_one_letter_code
_entity_poly.pdbx_strand_id
1 'polypeptide(L)'
;MGKPELPDRLAQMLVALVALFSLGNGAFMLGDPFGWYQAVETVKFTGPPNQHFIRDIGLAYLTCGAILAFAVPNLAMRWLAAFAGSLWLAIHGFLHIWEFMTGVCAPGIFWQDAPGVLGPPLLVWAALGILFAQQKVSPAGIPDSLVLGAVDKMSPGESEYFREIAGAPGHALEKFKHFMPVTMHRYDAPADLFHMARIAATLVEDCGPCALVAAEGAVRDGVDSELVNAALKAEPPDGDLKTAFIFGAAIARQSIEAFTIGDAIEEAYGRTVRLELAMTAATVRAYPAMKRGLGLSKACSLTPLSVG
;
A
#
# COMPACT_ATOMS: atom_id res chain seq x y z
N MET A 1 -4.84 -0.77 6.72
CA MET A 1 -3.40 -0.82 7.04
C MET A 1 -3.22 -0.29 8.44
N GLY A 2 -2.76 -1.15 9.35
CA GLY A 2 -2.50 -0.87 10.77
C GLY A 2 -1.50 0.25 11.01
N LYS A 3 -1.21 0.50 12.29
CA LYS A 3 -0.03 1.29 12.70
C LYS A 3 1.23 0.79 11.99
N PRO A 4 2.15 1.68 11.60
CA PRO A 4 3.42 1.28 10.99
C PRO A 4 4.21 0.39 11.97
N GLU A 5 4.47 -0.84 11.53
CA GLU A 5 5.31 -1.79 12.22
C GLU A 5 6.79 -1.47 11.96
N LEU A 6 7.70 -2.22 12.59
CA LEU A 6 9.13 -2.03 12.41
C LEU A 6 9.57 -2.05 10.94
N PRO A 7 9.11 -2.99 10.07
CA PRO A 7 9.53 -2.98 8.67
C PRO A 7 8.96 -1.80 7.87
N ASP A 8 7.76 -1.31 8.20
CA ASP A 8 7.19 -0.11 7.57
C ASP A 8 8.07 1.11 7.88
N ARG A 9 8.47 1.25 9.15
CA ARG A 9 9.36 2.33 9.60
C ARG A 9 10.74 2.21 8.98
N LEU A 10 11.27 0.99 8.86
CA LEU A 10 12.53 0.74 8.17
C LEU A 10 12.45 1.19 6.70
N ALA A 11 11.42 0.78 5.97
CA ALA A 11 11.21 1.20 4.58
C ALA A 11 11.12 2.73 4.46
N GLN A 12 10.36 3.40 5.35
CA GLN A 12 10.28 4.86 5.40
C GLN A 12 11.64 5.51 5.68
N MET A 13 12.42 4.98 6.63
CA MET A 13 13.75 5.48 6.96
C MET A 13 14.72 5.34 5.79
N LEU A 14 14.70 4.21 5.07
CA LEU A 14 15.54 4.00 3.89
C LEU A 14 15.24 5.04 2.80
N VAL A 15 13.96 5.27 2.50
CA VAL A 15 13.56 6.29 1.52
C VAL A 15 13.88 7.71 2.00
N ALA A 16 13.67 7.99 3.30
CA ALA A 16 13.99 9.29 3.89
C ALA A 16 15.49 9.60 3.84
N LEU A 17 16.35 8.62 4.10
CA LEU A 17 17.80 8.76 3.98
C LEU A 17 18.19 9.13 2.55
N VAL A 18 17.62 8.46 1.56
CA VAL A 18 17.89 8.74 0.14
C VAL A 18 17.34 10.10 -0.28
N ALA A 19 16.17 10.49 0.23
CA ALA A 19 15.59 11.80 0.00
C ALA A 19 16.52 12.91 0.54
N LEU A 20 16.98 12.80 1.79
CA LEU A 20 17.90 13.75 2.41
C LEU A 20 19.23 13.81 1.69
N PHE A 21 19.81 12.65 1.34
CA PHE A 21 21.03 12.58 0.54
C PHE A 21 20.86 13.30 -0.80
N SER A 22 19.80 12.99 -1.54
CA SER A 22 19.54 13.58 -2.86
C SER A 22 19.32 15.08 -2.77
N LEU A 23 18.56 15.54 -1.78
CA LEU A 23 18.33 16.97 -1.54
C LEU A 23 19.63 17.69 -1.18
N GLY A 24 20.44 17.12 -0.27
CA GLY A 24 21.71 17.71 0.14
C GLY A 24 22.74 17.76 -0.98
N ASN A 25 22.91 16.64 -1.71
CA ASN A 25 23.82 16.55 -2.85
C ASN A 25 23.41 17.52 -3.97
N GLY A 26 22.11 17.56 -4.30
CA GLY A 26 21.55 18.50 -5.25
C GLY A 26 21.78 19.96 -4.85
N ALA A 27 21.49 20.32 -3.60
CA ALA A 27 21.71 21.66 -3.09
C ALA A 27 23.19 22.08 -3.13
N PHE A 28 24.12 21.17 -2.83
CA PHE A 28 25.56 21.44 -2.94
C PHE A 28 25.96 21.75 -4.40
N MET A 29 25.53 20.93 -5.36
CA MET A 29 25.79 21.19 -6.78
C MET A 29 25.19 22.51 -7.29
N LEU A 30 24.03 22.93 -6.75
CA LEU A 30 23.44 24.22 -7.11
C LEU A 30 24.24 25.40 -6.56
N GLY A 31 24.56 25.35 -5.27
CA GLY A 31 25.19 26.43 -4.52
C GLY A 31 26.67 26.63 -4.83
N ASP A 32 27.44 25.53 -4.83
CA ASP A 32 28.88 25.53 -5.07
C ASP A 32 29.30 24.36 -5.99
N PRO A 33 29.04 24.48 -7.31
CA PRO A 33 29.31 23.41 -8.28
C PRO A 33 30.80 23.06 -8.38
N PHE A 34 31.70 24.03 -8.25
CA PHE A 34 33.14 23.77 -8.32
C PHE A 34 33.66 23.15 -7.02
N GLY A 35 33.17 23.57 -5.85
CA GLY A 35 33.46 22.90 -4.59
C GLY A 35 32.99 21.45 -4.59
N TRP A 36 31.79 21.18 -5.12
CA TRP A 36 31.30 19.80 -5.31
C TRP A 36 32.23 18.97 -6.20
N TYR A 37 32.63 19.52 -7.35
CA TYR A 37 33.58 18.87 -8.25
C TYR A 37 34.95 18.61 -7.59
N GLN A 38 35.38 19.45 -6.66
CA GLN A 38 36.61 19.20 -5.91
C GLN A 38 36.44 18.15 -4.82
N ALA A 39 35.26 18.08 -4.19
CA ALA A 39 34.96 17.16 -3.09
C ALA A 39 34.74 15.71 -3.54
N VAL A 40 34.21 15.49 -4.74
CA VAL A 40 34.07 14.15 -5.32
C VAL A 40 35.30 13.86 -6.17
N GLU A 41 36.23 13.06 -5.68
CA GLU A 41 37.53 12.87 -6.37
C GLU A 41 37.39 12.19 -7.74
N THR A 42 36.45 11.27 -7.85
CA THR A 42 36.25 10.40 -9.01
C THR A 42 35.72 11.14 -10.24
N VAL A 43 34.90 12.20 -10.08
CA VAL A 43 34.35 12.96 -11.21
C VAL A 43 35.43 13.74 -11.97
N LYS A 44 36.62 13.92 -11.39
CA LYS A 44 37.76 14.55 -12.08
C LYS A 44 38.29 13.68 -13.23
N PHE A 45 38.04 12.37 -13.19
CA PHE A 45 38.41 11.44 -14.26
C PHE A 45 37.42 11.47 -15.43
N THR A 46 36.25 12.11 -15.29
CA THR A 46 35.24 12.20 -16.35
C THR A 46 35.39 13.45 -17.23
N GLY A 47 36.38 14.31 -16.96
CA GLY A 47 36.67 15.51 -17.74
C GLY A 47 36.52 16.82 -16.95
N PRO A 48 36.83 17.97 -17.58
CA PRO A 48 36.80 19.27 -16.92
C PRO A 48 35.38 19.70 -16.51
N PRO A 49 35.23 20.47 -15.42
CA PRO A 49 33.91 20.84 -14.91
C PRO A 49 33.22 21.84 -15.82
N ASN A 50 31.90 21.65 -15.99
CA ASN A 50 31.01 22.66 -16.55
C ASN A 50 30.00 23.08 -15.48
N GLN A 51 30.00 24.36 -15.11
CA GLN A 51 29.16 24.89 -14.03
C GLN A 51 27.66 24.68 -14.29
N HIS A 52 27.21 24.90 -15.52
CA HIS A 52 25.79 24.76 -15.87
C HIS A 52 25.37 23.29 -15.78
N PHE A 53 26.18 22.40 -16.36
CA PHE A 53 25.92 20.96 -16.35
C PHE A 53 25.86 20.37 -14.94
N ILE A 54 26.76 20.78 -14.03
CA ILE A 54 26.72 20.35 -12.63
C ILE A 54 25.40 20.80 -11.96
N ARG A 55 24.92 22.01 -12.26
CA ARG A 55 23.64 22.50 -11.73
C ARG A 55 22.44 21.73 -12.29
N ASP A 56 22.48 21.33 -13.55
CA ASP A 56 21.43 20.49 -14.15
C ASP A 56 21.35 19.13 -13.45
N ILE A 57 22.50 18.50 -13.18
CA ILE A 57 22.59 17.27 -12.37
C ILE A 57 22.03 17.54 -10.97
N GLY A 58 22.40 18.66 -10.36
CA GLY A 58 21.88 19.06 -9.06
C GLY A 58 20.35 19.21 -9.03
N LEU A 59 19.74 19.79 -10.08
CA LEU A 59 18.29 19.89 -10.23
C LEU A 59 17.63 18.51 -10.38
N ALA A 60 18.28 17.56 -11.07
CA ALA A 60 17.82 16.19 -11.16
C ALA A 60 17.81 15.50 -9.77
N TYR A 61 18.89 15.65 -9.00
CA TYR A 61 18.97 15.17 -7.62
C TYR A 61 17.92 15.82 -6.70
N LEU A 62 17.73 17.15 -6.78
CA LEU A 62 16.69 17.85 -6.02
C LEU A 62 15.29 17.34 -6.37
N THR A 63 15.01 17.10 -7.65
CA THR A 63 13.72 16.57 -8.12
C THR A 63 13.48 15.17 -7.57
N CYS A 64 14.47 14.28 -7.67
CA CYS A 64 14.41 12.94 -7.09
C CYS A 64 14.16 13.02 -5.58
N GLY A 65 14.96 13.83 -4.86
CA GLY A 65 14.83 14.02 -3.43
C GLY A 65 13.47 14.55 -2.99
N ALA A 66 12.89 15.51 -3.73
CA ALA A 66 11.58 16.06 -3.46
C ALA A 66 10.44 15.03 -3.65
N ILE A 67 10.50 14.23 -4.72
CA ILE A 67 9.52 13.17 -4.97
C ILE A 67 9.61 12.08 -3.89
N LEU A 68 10.82 11.68 -3.51
CA LEU A 68 11.03 10.70 -2.45
C LEU A 68 10.55 11.24 -1.09
N ALA A 69 10.86 12.50 -0.75
CA ALA A 69 10.36 13.15 0.46
C ALA A 69 8.82 13.23 0.50
N PHE A 70 8.17 13.48 -0.63
CA PHE A 70 6.71 13.41 -0.73
C PHE A 70 6.16 12.01 -0.47
N ALA A 71 6.88 10.96 -0.88
CA ALA A 71 6.44 9.58 -0.67
C ALA A 71 6.56 9.12 0.80
N VAL A 72 7.62 9.55 1.52
CA VAL A 72 7.96 9.08 2.88
C VAL A 72 6.77 9.02 3.85
N PRO A 73 5.94 10.07 4.03
CA PRO A 73 4.88 10.06 5.04
C PRO A 73 3.81 8.99 4.83
N ASN A 74 3.62 8.52 3.60
CA ASN A 74 2.66 7.48 3.28
C ASN A 74 3.18 6.61 2.14
N LEU A 75 4.30 5.95 2.38
CA LEU A 75 5.04 5.21 1.37
C LEU A 75 4.21 4.08 0.74
N ALA A 76 3.36 3.42 1.53
CA ALA A 76 2.43 2.39 1.07
C ALA A 76 1.43 2.88 0.01
N MET A 77 0.85 4.07 0.20
CA MET A 77 -0.07 4.68 -0.77
C MET A 77 0.65 5.42 -1.90
N ARG A 78 1.88 5.89 -1.65
CA ARG A 78 2.68 6.74 -2.57
C ARG A 78 3.86 5.98 -3.18
N TRP A 79 3.80 4.64 -3.21
CA TRP A 79 4.92 3.81 -3.66
C TRP A 79 5.32 4.10 -5.11
N LEU A 80 4.38 4.46 -5.99
CA LEU A 80 4.66 4.90 -7.36
C LEU A 80 5.51 6.17 -7.40
N ALA A 81 5.26 7.11 -6.48
CA ALA A 81 6.09 8.30 -6.37
C ALA A 81 7.50 7.91 -5.92
N ALA A 82 7.65 7.03 -4.94
CA ALA A 82 8.96 6.54 -4.54
C ALA A 82 9.70 5.83 -5.69
N PHE A 83 8.99 5.00 -6.45
CA PHE A 83 9.53 4.36 -7.65
C PHE A 83 9.99 5.41 -8.68
N ALA A 84 9.13 6.36 -9.05
CA ALA A 84 9.45 7.42 -10.00
C ALA A 84 10.64 8.29 -9.54
N GLY A 85 10.66 8.68 -8.26
CA GLY A 85 11.74 9.45 -7.65
C GLY A 85 13.08 8.70 -7.59
N SER A 86 13.08 7.37 -7.75
CA SER A 86 14.29 6.56 -7.84
C SER A 86 14.80 6.33 -9.25
N LEU A 87 13.99 6.59 -10.29
CA LEU A 87 14.32 6.15 -11.66
C LEU A 87 15.57 6.82 -12.21
N TRP A 88 15.71 8.14 -12.07
CA TRP A 88 16.91 8.82 -12.55
C TRP A 88 18.16 8.37 -11.78
N LEU A 89 18.06 8.19 -10.46
CA LEU A 89 19.15 7.64 -9.64
C LEU A 89 19.56 6.23 -10.12
N ALA A 90 18.59 5.37 -10.39
CA ALA A 90 18.83 4.00 -10.84
C ALA A 90 19.44 3.95 -12.25
N ILE A 91 18.90 4.74 -13.19
CA ILE A 91 19.38 4.80 -14.57
C ILE A 91 20.79 5.43 -14.61
N HIS A 92 21.03 6.46 -13.78
CA HIS A 92 22.38 7.02 -13.61
C HIS A 92 23.35 5.98 -13.04
N GLY A 93 22.96 5.25 -12.00
CA GLY A 93 23.76 4.12 -11.49
C GLY A 93 24.04 3.06 -12.56
N PHE A 94 23.06 2.74 -13.42
CA PHE A 94 23.25 1.81 -14.53
C PHE A 94 24.26 2.32 -15.57
N LEU A 95 24.33 3.64 -15.81
CA LEU A 95 25.36 4.22 -16.67
C LEU A 95 26.78 3.89 -16.14
N HIS A 96 27.01 4.00 -14.84
CA HIS A 96 28.29 3.63 -14.22
C HIS A 96 28.61 2.14 -14.37
N ILE A 97 27.62 1.27 -14.26
CA ILE A 97 27.79 -0.17 -14.53
C ILE A 97 28.18 -0.39 -15.99
N TRP A 98 27.51 0.29 -16.92
CA TRP A 98 27.82 0.18 -18.35
C TRP A 98 29.22 0.70 -18.68
N GLU A 99 29.64 1.83 -18.12
CA GLU A 99 31.00 2.37 -18.29
C GLU A 99 32.07 1.41 -17.77
N PHE A 100 31.81 0.77 -16.62
CA PHE A 100 32.67 -0.29 -16.09
C PHE A 100 32.73 -1.51 -17.02
N MET A 101 31.57 -1.99 -17.50
CA MET A 101 31.49 -3.17 -18.38
C MET A 101 32.15 -2.95 -19.75
N THR A 102 32.14 -1.72 -20.26
CA THR A 102 32.73 -1.36 -21.56
C THR A 102 34.19 -0.92 -21.47
N GLY A 103 34.76 -0.87 -20.26
CA GLY A 103 36.15 -0.47 -20.03
C GLY A 103 36.40 1.04 -20.11
N VAL A 104 35.34 1.86 -20.15
CA VAL A 104 35.43 3.33 -20.06
C VAL A 104 35.87 3.76 -18.68
N CYS A 105 35.35 3.10 -17.62
CA CYS A 105 35.69 3.38 -16.23
C CYS A 105 36.63 2.30 -15.67
N ALA A 106 37.72 2.73 -15.04
CA ALA A 106 38.66 1.81 -14.39
C ALA A 106 38.02 1.14 -13.14
N PRO A 107 38.31 -0.14 -12.84
CA PRO A 107 37.69 -0.85 -11.73
C PRO A 107 37.81 -0.13 -10.38
N GLY A 108 38.96 0.48 -10.11
CA GLY A 108 39.19 1.22 -8.86
C GLY A 108 38.32 2.46 -8.70
N ILE A 109 37.98 3.14 -9.81
CA ILE A 109 37.09 4.29 -9.82
C ILE A 109 35.65 3.84 -9.63
N PHE A 110 35.22 2.81 -10.37
CA PHE A 110 33.87 2.24 -10.23
C PHE A 110 33.54 1.86 -8.78
N TRP A 111 34.44 1.17 -8.07
CA TRP A 111 34.18 0.77 -6.68
C TRP A 111 34.17 1.93 -5.69
N GLN A 112 34.84 3.05 -6.01
CA GLN A 112 34.74 4.29 -5.22
C GLN A 112 33.42 5.01 -5.47
N ASP A 113 32.91 5.01 -6.70
CA ASP A 113 31.63 5.64 -7.06
C ASP A 113 30.41 4.83 -6.64
N ALA A 114 30.51 3.50 -6.68
CA ALA A 114 29.40 2.57 -6.47
C ALA A 114 28.54 2.87 -5.22
N PRO A 115 29.11 3.16 -4.02
CA PRO A 115 28.29 3.51 -2.86
C PRO A 115 27.40 4.75 -3.07
N GLY A 116 27.91 5.76 -3.78
CA GLY A 116 27.19 7.02 -4.03
C GLY A 116 26.19 6.95 -5.19
N VAL A 117 26.44 6.11 -6.20
CA VAL A 117 25.62 6.06 -7.42
C VAL A 117 24.69 4.83 -7.49
N LEU A 118 25.09 3.70 -6.89
CA LEU A 118 24.27 2.48 -6.82
C LEU A 118 23.54 2.34 -5.48
N GLY A 119 24.13 2.82 -4.39
CA GLY A 119 23.55 2.74 -3.05
C GLY A 119 22.15 3.38 -2.96
N PRO A 120 21.98 4.66 -3.32
CA PRO A 120 20.69 5.35 -3.21
C PRO A 120 19.51 4.64 -3.89
N PRO A 121 19.57 4.26 -5.19
CA PRO A 121 18.47 3.54 -5.81
C PRO A 121 18.24 2.16 -5.19
N LEU A 122 19.30 1.42 -4.81
CA LEU A 122 19.14 0.12 -4.15
C LEU A 122 18.39 0.22 -2.82
N LEU A 123 18.65 1.25 -2.01
CA LEU A 123 17.92 1.46 -0.75
C LEU A 123 16.43 1.75 -0.97
N VAL A 124 16.08 2.54 -2.00
CA VAL A 124 14.67 2.79 -2.35
C VAL A 124 14.00 1.49 -2.82
N TRP A 125 14.67 0.70 -3.66
CA TRP A 125 14.13 -0.54 -4.19
C TRP A 125 14.00 -1.61 -3.10
N ALA A 126 14.93 -1.67 -2.14
CA ALA A 126 14.81 -2.50 -0.95
C ALA A 126 13.61 -2.09 -0.08
N ALA A 127 13.39 -0.79 0.13
CA ALA A 127 12.23 -0.28 0.84
C ALA A 127 10.91 -0.66 0.17
N LEU A 128 10.83 -0.53 -1.17
CA LEU A 128 9.68 -1.00 -1.93
C LEU A 128 9.51 -2.52 -1.79
N GLY A 129 10.59 -3.29 -1.91
CA GLY A 129 10.59 -4.75 -1.72
C GLY A 129 10.01 -5.17 -0.37
N ILE A 130 10.35 -4.48 0.72
CA ILE A 130 9.77 -4.70 2.05
C ILE A 130 8.24 -4.51 2.02
N LEU A 131 7.76 -3.40 1.45
CA LEU A 131 6.32 -3.10 1.42
C LEU A 131 5.53 -4.09 0.54
N PHE A 132 6.10 -4.49 -0.60
CA PHE A 132 5.50 -5.49 -1.48
C PHE A 132 5.46 -6.87 -0.80
N ALA A 133 6.52 -7.26 -0.08
CA ALA A 133 6.56 -8.51 0.67
C ALA A 133 5.51 -8.55 1.79
N GLN A 134 5.20 -7.40 2.41
CA GLN A 134 4.14 -7.27 3.39
C GLN A 134 2.72 -7.19 2.80
N GLN A 135 2.57 -7.14 1.47
CA GLN A 135 1.29 -6.91 0.78
C GLN A 135 0.58 -5.62 1.25
N LYS A 136 1.35 -4.62 1.69
CA LYS A 136 0.87 -3.34 2.21
C LYS A 136 0.91 -2.21 1.19
N VAL A 137 1.17 -2.49 -0.09
CA VAL A 137 1.12 -1.46 -1.14
C VAL A 137 -0.30 -1.27 -1.65
N SER A 138 -0.65 -0.03 -1.99
CA SER A 138 -1.89 0.22 -2.73
C SER A 138 -1.85 -0.50 -4.08
N PRO A 139 -2.92 -1.22 -4.47
CA PRO A 139 -2.99 -1.86 -5.79
C PRO A 139 -3.10 -0.81 -6.92
N ALA A 140 -3.45 0.43 -6.59
CA ALA A 140 -3.39 1.55 -7.52
C ALA A 140 -1.95 1.75 -8.00
N GLY A 141 -1.69 1.39 -9.25
CA GLY A 141 -0.36 1.37 -9.86
C GLY A 141 0.15 -0.01 -10.29
N ILE A 142 -0.44 -1.08 -9.77
CA ILE A 142 -0.11 -2.44 -10.23
C ILE A 142 -0.83 -2.66 -11.57
N PRO A 143 -0.14 -3.16 -12.62
CA PRO A 143 -0.78 -3.53 -13.88
C PRO A 143 -1.99 -4.46 -13.69
N ASP A 144 -3.06 -4.22 -14.45
CA ASP A 144 -4.30 -4.99 -14.34
C ASP A 144 -4.08 -6.49 -14.53
N SER A 145 -3.20 -6.89 -15.46
CA SER A 145 -2.86 -8.29 -15.69
C SER A 145 -2.29 -9.00 -14.46
N LEU A 146 -1.46 -8.30 -13.65
CA LEU A 146 -0.89 -8.85 -12.42
C LEU A 146 -1.95 -8.95 -11.32
N VAL A 147 -2.84 -7.94 -11.22
CA VAL A 147 -3.95 -7.97 -10.26
C VAL A 147 -4.91 -9.11 -10.59
N LEU A 148 -5.30 -9.26 -11.86
CA LEU A 148 -6.18 -10.34 -12.31
C LEU A 148 -5.56 -11.72 -12.03
N GLY A 149 -4.28 -11.90 -12.36
CA GLY A 149 -3.57 -13.16 -12.06
C GLY A 149 -3.48 -13.47 -10.57
N ALA A 150 -3.33 -12.45 -9.72
CA ALA A 150 -3.35 -12.60 -8.27
C ALA A 150 -4.75 -12.99 -7.76
N VAL A 151 -5.80 -12.34 -8.26
CA VAL A 151 -7.20 -12.65 -7.94
C VAL A 151 -7.54 -14.09 -8.34
N ASP A 152 -7.15 -14.54 -9.54
CA ASP A 152 -7.38 -15.91 -10.00
C ASP A 152 -6.77 -16.97 -9.08
N LYS A 153 -5.62 -16.65 -8.46
CA LYS A 153 -4.91 -17.58 -7.59
C LYS A 153 -5.39 -17.53 -6.15
N MET A 154 -5.66 -16.33 -5.63
CA MET A 154 -5.91 -16.10 -4.21
C MET A 154 -7.39 -16.05 -3.85
N SER A 155 -8.24 -15.65 -4.79
CA SER A 155 -9.69 -15.55 -4.58
C SER A 155 -10.44 -15.94 -5.86
N PRO A 156 -10.41 -17.23 -6.27
CA PRO A 156 -11.00 -17.66 -7.54
C PRO A 156 -12.50 -17.31 -7.68
N GLY A 157 -13.23 -17.23 -6.57
CA GLY A 157 -14.63 -16.79 -6.54
C GLY A 157 -14.87 -15.31 -6.87
N GLU A 158 -13.80 -14.52 -6.99
CA GLU A 158 -13.81 -13.11 -7.35
C GLU A 158 -13.37 -12.86 -8.81
N SER A 159 -12.81 -13.87 -9.48
CA SER A 159 -12.18 -13.73 -10.81
C SER A 159 -13.12 -13.15 -11.87
N GLU A 160 -14.33 -13.68 -11.97
CA GLU A 160 -15.31 -13.23 -12.97
C GLU A 160 -15.66 -11.76 -12.77
N TYR A 161 -15.90 -11.37 -11.52
CA TYR A 161 -16.20 -9.99 -11.14
C TYR A 161 -15.06 -9.02 -11.48
N PHE A 162 -13.82 -9.36 -11.14
CA PHE A 162 -12.68 -8.51 -11.47
C PHE A 162 -12.41 -8.42 -12.97
N ARG A 163 -12.64 -9.51 -13.73
CA ARG A 163 -12.52 -9.49 -15.19
C ARG A 163 -13.59 -8.63 -15.85
N GLU A 164 -14.81 -8.65 -15.34
CA GLU A 164 -15.89 -7.80 -15.85
C GLU A 164 -15.56 -6.31 -15.63
N ILE A 165 -15.07 -5.93 -14.44
CA ILE A 165 -14.59 -4.57 -14.18
C ILE A 165 -13.42 -4.19 -15.10
N ALA A 166 -12.47 -5.12 -15.34
CA ALA A 166 -11.33 -4.88 -16.23
C ALA A 166 -11.74 -4.70 -17.69
N GLY A 167 -12.79 -5.41 -18.13
CA GLY A 167 -13.34 -5.32 -19.49
C GLY A 167 -14.16 -4.05 -19.73
N ALA A 168 -14.57 -3.35 -18.67
CA ALA A 168 -15.37 -2.13 -18.77
C ALA A 168 -14.51 -0.93 -19.25
N PRO A 169 -15.05 -0.06 -20.13
CA PRO A 169 -14.34 1.11 -20.61
C PRO A 169 -14.09 2.15 -19.51
N GLY A 170 -13.18 3.09 -19.76
CA GLY A 170 -12.95 4.22 -18.87
C GLY A 170 -12.15 3.89 -17.60
N HIS A 171 -11.26 2.89 -17.68
CA HIS A 171 -10.33 2.49 -16.62
C HIS A 171 -11.03 2.10 -15.31
N ALA A 172 -12.13 1.34 -15.41
CA ALA A 172 -12.95 0.98 -14.26
C ALA A 172 -12.16 0.20 -13.20
N LEU A 173 -11.31 -0.76 -13.60
CA LEU A 173 -10.48 -1.51 -12.65
C LEU A 173 -9.44 -0.61 -11.98
N GLU A 174 -8.86 0.34 -12.69
CA GLU A 174 -7.92 1.31 -12.10
C GLU A 174 -8.59 2.15 -11.02
N LYS A 175 -9.77 2.73 -11.31
CA LYS A 175 -10.58 3.45 -10.32
C LYS A 175 -10.95 2.57 -9.14
N PHE A 176 -11.28 1.31 -9.41
CA PHE A 176 -11.61 0.35 -8.36
C PHE A 176 -10.40 0.05 -7.46
N LYS A 177 -9.20 -0.12 -8.02
CA LYS A 177 -7.95 -0.29 -7.25
C LYS A 177 -7.65 0.93 -6.37
N HIS A 178 -8.01 2.13 -6.78
CA HIS A 178 -7.92 3.32 -5.92
C HIS A 178 -8.92 3.30 -4.75
N PHE A 179 -10.09 2.70 -4.94
CA PHE A 179 -11.09 2.52 -3.89
C PHE A 179 -10.67 1.44 -2.88
N MET A 180 -10.14 0.30 -3.33
CA MET A 180 -9.85 -0.87 -2.49
C MET A 180 -9.21 -0.59 -1.11
N PRO A 181 -8.16 0.28 -0.98
CA PRO A 181 -7.53 0.54 0.32
C PRO A 181 -8.48 1.04 1.41
N VAL A 182 -9.55 1.76 1.03
CA VAL A 182 -10.53 2.34 1.95
C VAL A 182 -11.27 1.26 2.75
N THR A 183 -11.47 0.09 2.13
CA THR A 183 -12.28 -1.01 2.68
C THR A 183 -11.59 -1.78 3.79
N MET A 184 -10.26 -1.63 3.86
CA MET A 184 -9.35 -2.25 4.82
C MET A 184 -8.61 -1.19 5.64
N HIS A 185 -9.15 0.03 5.75
CA HIS A 185 -8.58 1.06 6.61
C HIS A 185 -8.82 0.69 8.09
N ARG A 186 -7.72 0.46 8.81
CA ARG A 186 -7.69 0.06 10.21
C ARG A 186 -6.36 0.52 10.77
N TYR A 187 -6.31 1.53 11.61
CA TYR A 187 -5.10 2.08 12.21
C TYR A 187 -5.09 1.84 13.72
N ASP A 188 -6.18 2.20 14.42
CA ASP A 188 -6.32 2.05 15.87
C ASP A 188 -7.19 0.84 16.29
N ALA A 189 -8.15 0.43 15.47
CA ALA A 189 -9.10 -0.61 15.86
C ALA A 189 -8.41 -1.98 16.07
N PRO A 190 -8.71 -2.67 17.20
CA PRO A 190 -8.40 -4.07 17.37
C PRO A 190 -8.89 -4.91 16.19
N ALA A 191 -8.09 -5.88 15.76
CA ALA A 191 -8.36 -6.64 14.54
C ALA A 191 -9.68 -7.43 14.64
N ASP A 192 -9.93 -8.03 15.80
CA ASP A 192 -11.16 -8.74 16.13
C ASP A 192 -12.40 -7.83 16.03
N LEU A 193 -12.41 -6.66 16.67
CA LEU A 193 -13.53 -5.70 16.58
C LEU A 193 -13.76 -5.22 15.15
N PHE A 194 -12.70 -4.89 14.43
CA PHE A 194 -12.78 -4.46 13.03
C PHE A 194 -13.42 -5.55 12.16
N HIS A 195 -12.96 -6.79 12.30
CA HIS A 195 -13.46 -7.90 11.48
C HIS A 195 -14.86 -8.36 11.91
N MET A 196 -15.25 -8.22 13.18
CA MET A 196 -16.65 -8.42 13.60
C MET A 196 -17.60 -7.47 12.85
N ALA A 197 -17.29 -6.17 12.85
CA ALA A 197 -18.11 -5.18 12.14
C ALA A 197 -18.15 -5.45 10.63
N ARG A 198 -17.00 -5.78 10.04
CA ARG A 198 -16.87 -6.07 8.61
C ARG A 198 -17.64 -7.32 8.18
N ILE A 199 -17.51 -8.42 8.92
CA ILE A 199 -18.22 -9.68 8.63
C ILE A 199 -19.73 -9.46 8.76
N ALA A 200 -20.18 -8.82 9.85
CA ALA A 200 -21.60 -8.56 10.07
C ALA A 200 -22.22 -7.73 8.94
N ALA A 201 -21.56 -6.64 8.54
CA ALA A 201 -22.00 -5.81 7.43
C ALA A 201 -22.06 -6.59 6.11
N THR A 202 -21.10 -7.48 5.89
CA THR A 202 -21.08 -8.33 4.69
C THR A 202 -22.20 -9.38 4.68
N LEU A 203 -22.51 -9.97 5.84
CA LEU A 203 -23.62 -10.92 5.99
C LEU A 203 -24.98 -10.27 5.72
N VAL A 204 -25.17 -9.00 6.10
CA VAL A 204 -26.39 -8.23 5.78
C VAL A 204 -26.60 -8.09 4.28
N GLU A 205 -25.53 -7.97 3.51
CA GLU A 205 -25.57 -7.82 2.05
C GLU A 205 -25.82 -9.16 1.31
N ASP A 206 -25.89 -10.28 2.02
CA ASP A 206 -26.21 -11.63 1.52
C ASP A 206 -25.39 -12.04 0.28
N CYS A 207 -24.06 -11.95 0.40
CA CYS A 207 -23.10 -12.44 -0.59
C CYS A 207 -22.13 -13.42 0.07
N GLY A 208 -22.34 -14.72 -0.16
CA GLY A 208 -21.54 -15.79 0.44
C GLY A 208 -20.04 -15.71 0.12
N PRO A 209 -19.62 -15.60 -1.16
CA PRO A 209 -18.22 -15.40 -1.51
C PRO A 209 -17.61 -14.15 -0.85
N CYS A 210 -18.37 -13.05 -0.77
CA CYS A 210 -17.92 -11.84 -0.11
C CYS A 210 -17.70 -12.05 1.40
N ALA A 211 -18.57 -12.82 2.06
CA ALA A 211 -18.44 -13.16 3.47
C ALA A 211 -17.20 -14.04 3.74
N LEU A 212 -16.90 -15.00 2.84
CA LEU A 212 -15.67 -15.78 2.89
C LEU A 212 -14.43 -14.91 2.73
N VAL A 213 -14.41 -13.99 1.76
CA VAL A 213 -13.29 -13.05 1.58
C VAL A 213 -13.09 -12.16 2.82
N ALA A 214 -14.18 -11.73 3.47
CA ALA A 214 -14.09 -10.99 4.73
C ALA A 214 -13.50 -11.86 5.86
N ALA A 215 -13.94 -13.11 5.99
CA ALA A 215 -13.47 -14.07 6.99
C ALA A 215 -12.00 -14.48 6.80
N GLU A 216 -11.59 -14.78 5.56
CA GLU A 216 -10.19 -15.05 5.21
C GLU A 216 -9.29 -13.85 5.49
N GLY A 217 -9.82 -12.64 5.28
CA GLY A 217 -9.16 -11.40 5.68
C GLY A 217 -8.96 -11.31 7.20
N ALA A 218 -9.92 -11.77 8.00
CA ALA A 218 -9.82 -11.79 9.45
C ALA A 218 -8.74 -12.77 9.95
N VAL A 219 -8.73 -14.00 9.40
CA VAL A 219 -7.71 -15.02 9.73
C VAL A 219 -6.31 -14.52 9.36
N ARG A 220 -6.16 -13.88 8.20
CA ARG A 220 -4.87 -13.30 7.75
C ARG A 220 -4.38 -12.19 8.68
N ASP A 221 -5.30 -11.44 9.27
CA ASP A 221 -5.01 -10.41 10.26
C ASP A 221 -4.80 -10.98 11.68
N GLY A 222 -4.80 -12.32 11.84
CA GLY A 222 -4.52 -13.03 13.08
C GLY A 222 -5.73 -13.19 14.01
N VAL A 223 -6.95 -12.97 13.54
CA VAL A 223 -8.16 -13.26 14.31
C VAL A 223 -8.37 -14.77 14.36
N ASP A 224 -8.67 -15.29 15.54
CA ASP A 224 -8.89 -16.71 15.79
C ASP A 224 -10.01 -17.28 14.89
N SER A 225 -9.75 -18.42 14.24
CA SER A 225 -10.68 -19.02 13.29
C SER A 225 -11.99 -19.48 13.93
N GLU A 226 -12.00 -19.89 15.21
CA GLU A 226 -13.24 -20.24 15.90
C GLU A 226 -14.12 -19.00 16.08
N LEU A 227 -13.52 -17.88 16.46
CA LEU A 227 -14.20 -16.59 16.56
C LEU A 227 -14.74 -16.13 15.20
N VAL A 228 -13.95 -16.25 14.13
CA VAL A 228 -14.40 -15.90 12.76
C VAL A 228 -15.57 -16.79 12.33
N ASN A 229 -15.49 -18.10 12.59
CA ASN A 229 -16.56 -19.04 12.26
C ASN A 229 -17.84 -18.79 13.09
N ALA A 230 -17.71 -18.36 14.35
CA ALA A 230 -18.85 -17.93 15.17
C ALA A 230 -19.53 -16.68 14.58
N ALA A 231 -18.74 -15.70 14.12
CA ALA A 231 -19.26 -14.52 13.44
C ALA A 231 -19.96 -14.86 12.11
N LEU A 232 -19.44 -15.79 11.32
CA LEU A 232 -20.07 -16.27 10.08
C LEU A 232 -21.44 -16.92 10.31
N LYS A 233 -21.67 -17.51 11.49
CA LYS A 233 -22.96 -18.05 11.94
C LYS A 233 -23.89 -16.98 12.53
N ALA A 234 -23.45 -15.71 12.56
CA ALA A 234 -24.11 -14.62 13.26
C ALA A 234 -24.25 -14.85 14.78
N GLU A 235 -23.31 -15.60 15.37
CA GLU A 235 -23.24 -15.93 16.79
C GLU A 235 -21.90 -15.50 17.42
N PRO A 236 -21.48 -14.23 17.30
CA PRO A 236 -20.25 -13.77 17.95
C PRO A 236 -20.39 -13.85 19.50
N PRO A 237 -19.29 -14.05 20.24
CA PRO A 237 -19.30 -14.03 21.70
C PRO A 237 -19.84 -12.71 22.25
N ASP A 238 -20.55 -12.79 23.38
CA ASP A 238 -21.08 -11.61 24.08
C ASP A 238 -19.98 -10.62 24.50
N GLY A 239 -20.37 -9.38 24.74
CA GLY A 239 -19.44 -8.28 25.05
C GLY A 239 -19.09 -7.44 23.81
N ASP A 240 -17.89 -6.86 23.81
CA ASP A 240 -17.50 -5.85 22.83
C ASP A 240 -17.47 -6.37 21.39
N LEU A 241 -17.13 -7.64 21.19
CA LEU A 241 -17.13 -8.30 19.87
C LEU A 241 -18.54 -8.34 19.27
N LYS A 242 -19.55 -8.71 20.06
CA LYS A 242 -20.95 -8.67 19.64
C LYS A 242 -21.44 -7.24 19.44
N THR A 243 -21.01 -6.28 20.27
CA THR A 243 -21.30 -4.85 20.06
C THR A 243 -20.79 -4.38 18.70
N ALA A 244 -19.53 -4.67 18.34
CA ALA A 244 -18.96 -4.33 17.04
C ALA A 244 -19.67 -5.05 15.88
N PHE A 245 -20.03 -6.32 16.06
CA PHE A 245 -20.80 -7.09 15.07
C PHE A 245 -22.17 -6.44 14.82
N ILE A 246 -22.93 -6.14 15.87
CA ILE A 246 -24.24 -5.49 15.75
C ILE A 246 -24.08 -4.10 15.13
N PHE A 247 -23.04 -3.34 15.51
CA PHE A 247 -22.75 -2.05 14.91
C PHE A 247 -22.54 -2.15 13.38
N GLY A 248 -21.71 -3.10 12.93
CA GLY A 248 -21.49 -3.33 11.50
C GLY A 248 -22.78 -3.67 10.75
N ALA A 249 -23.60 -4.56 11.33
CA ALA A 249 -24.91 -4.88 10.76
C ALA A 249 -25.87 -3.68 10.75
N ALA A 250 -25.86 -2.84 11.79
CA ALA A 250 -26.67 -1.63 11.89
C ALA A 250 -26.28 -0.61 10.81
N ILE A 251 -24.97 -0.41 10.57
CA ILE A 251 -24.47 0.47 9.48
C ILE A 251 -24.94 -0.04 8.11
N ALA A 252 -24.80 -1.34 7.84
CA ALA A 252 -25.23 -1.93 6.57
C ALA A 252 -26.75 -1.79 6.34
N ARG A 253 -27.55 -1.93 7.41
CA ARG A 253 -29.02 -1.76 7.39
C ARG A 253 -29.47 -0.30 7.40
N GLN A 254 -28.58 0.67 7.61
CA GLN A 254 -28.92 2.07 7.89
C GLN A 254 -29.87 2.19 9.10
N SER A 255 -29.63 1.38 10.14
CA SER A 255 -30.44 1.36 11.36
C SER A 255 -30.13 2.56 12.25
N ILE A 256 -31.16 3.08 12.93
CA ILE A 256 -31.01 4.12 13.95
C ILE A 256 -30.18 3.63 15.16
N GLU A 257 -30.11 2.32 15.38
CA GLU A 257 -29.31 1.72 16.47
C GLU A 257 -27.81 2.03 16.32
N ALA A 258 -27.34 2.33 15.11
CA ALA A 258 -25.95 2.69 14.86
C ALA A 258 -25.51 3.95 15.62
N PHE A 259 -26.44 4.87 15.95
CA PHE A 259 -26.12 6.04 16.76
C PHE A 259 -25.72 5.63 18.17
N THR A 260 -26.62 4.95 18.89
CA THR A 260 -26.40 4.52 20.28
C THR A 260 -25.22 3.56 20.41
N ILE A 261 -25.13 2.56 19.53
CA ILE A 261 -24.02 1.58 19.57
C ILE A 261 -22.70 2.27 19.21
N GLY A 262 -22.71 3.17 18.23
CA GLY A 262 -21.53 3.94 17.86
C GLY A 262 -21.03 4.84 19.00
N ASP A 263 -21.92 5.42 19.78
CA ASP A 263 -21.56 6.23 20.96
C ASP A 263 -20.88 5.35 22.02
N ALA A 264 -21.41 4.15 22.28
CA ALA A 264 -20.78 3.19 23.20
C ALA A 264 -19.39 2.73 22.73
N ILE A 265 -19.21 2.47 21.42
CA ILE A 265 -17.90 2.14 20.84
C ILE A 265 -16.92 3.31 21.00
N GLU A 266 -17.37 4.55 20.77
CA GLU A 266 -16.53 5.73 20.92
C GLU A 266 -16.15 6.01 22.38
N GLU A 267 -17.04 5.76 23.32
CA GLU A 267 -16.73 5.85 24.75
C GLU A 267 -15.68 4.81 25.17
N ALA A 268 -15.80 3.56 24.70
CA ALA A 268 -14.90 2.47 25.08
C ALA A 268 -13.54 2.49 24.35
N TYR A 269 -13.52 2.86 23.07
CA TYR A 269 -12.36 2.72 22.19
C TYR A 269 -11.92 4.01 21.48
N GLY A 270 -12.69 5.09 21.62
CA GLY A 270 -12.39 6.38 21.02
C GLY A 270 -12.94 6.59 19.61
N ARG A 271 -12.90 7.85 19.17
CA ARG A 271 -13.48 8.30 17.89
C ARG A 271 -12.86 7.63 16.67
N THR A 272 -11.54 7.37 16.70
CA THR A 272 -10.85 6.72 15.58
C THR A 272 -11.37 5.30 15.34
N VAL A 273 -11.57 4.52 16.40
CA VAL A 273 -12.09 3.16 16.28
C VAL A 273 -13.52 3.17 15.74
N ARG A 274 -14.40 4.06 16.24
CA ARG A 274 -15.75 4.24 15.67
C ARG A 274 -15.70 4.55 14.16
N LEU A 275 -14.80 5.46 13.76
CA LEU A 275 -14.61 5.82 12.35
C LEU A 275 -14.19 4.62 11.50
N GLU A 276 -13.21 3.84 11.95
CA GLU A 276 -12.70 2.68 11.20
C GLU A 276 -13.76 1.58 11.05
N LEU A 277 -14.49 1.27 12.12
CA LEU A 277 -15.59 0.30 12.10
C LEU A 277 -16.72 0.77 11.18
N ALA A 278 -17.11 2.04 11.25
CA ALA A 278 -18.13 2.60 10.38
C ALA A 278 -17.69 2.60 8.91
N MET A 279 -16.43 2.95 8.65
CA MET A 279 -15.85 3.04 7.31
C MET A 279 -15.77 1.66 6.66
N THR A 280 -15.29 0.63 7.35
CA THR A 280 -15.29 -0.73 6.78
C THR A 280 -16.70 -1.24 6.56
N ALA A 281 -17.61 -1.09 7.54
CA ALA A 281 -18.99 -1.55 7.43
C ALA A 281 -19.76 -0.85 6.29
N ALA A 282 -19.52 0.44 6.05
CA ALA A 282 -20.16 1.18 4.96
C ALA A 282 -19.60 0.83 3.58
N THR A 283 -18.30 0.55 3.48
CA THR A 283 -17.62 0.39 2.18
C THR A 283 -17.61 -1.05 1.67
N VAL A 284 -17.75 -2.06 2.53
CA VAL A 284 -17.83 -3.46 2.09
C VAL A 284 -18.93 -3.70 1.07
N ARG A 285 -20.05 -2.97 1.16
CA ARG A 285 -21.19 -3.13 0.26
C ARG A 285 -20.88 -2.90 -1.21
N ALA A 286 -19.80 -2.18 -1.52
CA ALA A 286 -19.36 -1.97 -2.90
C ALA A 286 -19.23 -3.31 -3.65
N TYR A 287 -18.68 -4.35 -3.02
CA TYR A 287 -18.51 -5.65 -3.67
C TYR A 287 -19.84 -6.42 -3.82
N PRO A 288 -20.59 -6.72 -2.74
CA PRO A 288 -21.88 -7.42 -2.86
C PRO A 288 -22.89 -6.70 -3.76
N ALA A 289 -23.01 -5.38 -3.64
CA ALA A 289 -24.00 -4.61 -4.39
C ALA A 289 -23.67 -4.59 -5.89
N MET A 290 -22.39 -4.38 -6.25
CA MET A 290 -21.99 -4.46 -7.66
C MET A 290 -22.18 -5.87 -8.21
N LYS A 291 -21.73 -6.91 -7.50
CA LYS A 291 -21.94 -8.29 -7.95
C LYS A 291 -23.43 -8.62 -8.12
N ARG A 292 -24.29 -8.15 -7.23
CA ARG A 292 -25.74 -8.33 -7.36
C ARG A 292 -26.28 -7.61 -8.60
N GLY A 293 -25.84 -6.38 -8.85
CA GLY A 293 -26.19 -5.63 -10.05
C GLY A 293 -25.71 -6.27 -11.37
N LEU A 294 -24.59 -6.99 -11.32
CA LEU A 294 -23.99 -7.71 -12.46
C LEU A 294 -24.49 -9.16 -12.60
N GLY A 295 -25.28 -9.67 -11.65
CA GLY A 295 -25.73 -11.07 -11.65
C GLY A 295 -24.69 -12.09 -11.20
N LEU A 296 -23.60 -11.64 -10.56
CA LEU A 296 -22.48 -12.44 -10.07
C LEU A 296 -22.55 -12.78 -8.56
N SER A 297 -23.61 -12.35 -7.87
CA SER A 297 -23.77 -12.63 -6.43
C SER A 297 -24.34 -14.03 -6.18
N LYS A 298 -23.81 -14.72 -5.17
CA LYS A 298 -24.39 -15.96 -4.64
C LYS A 298 -24.74 -15.75 -3.16
N ALA A 299 -25.97 -16.11 -2.78
CA ALA A 299 -26.47 -15.94 -1.41
C ALA A 299 -25.62 -16.71 -0.37
N CYS A 300 -25.62 -16.22 0.86
CA CYS A 300 -24.92 -16.84 1.99
C CYS A 300 -25.44 -18.26 2.27
N SER A 301 -26.76 -18.47 2.19
CA SER A 301 -27.38 -19.79 2.40
C SER A 301 -26.99 -20.85 1.36
N LEU A 302 -26.48 -20.44 0.21
CA LEU A 302 -26.02 -21.31 -0.88
C LEU A 302 -24.50 -21.49 -0.90
N THR A 303 -23.81 -20.97 0.12
CA THR A 303 -22.35 -20.99 0.22
C THR A 303 -21.97 -21.61 1.57
N PRO A 304 -21.12 -22.64 1.62
CA PRO A 304 -20.61 -23.14 2.90
C PRO A 304 -19.70 -22.08 3.53
N LEU A 305 -20.21 -21.40 4.56
CA LEU A 305 -19.48 -20.34 5.26
C LEU A 305 -18.64 -20.93 6.40
N SER A 306 -17.37 -21.20 6.11
CA SER A 306 -16.40 -21.59 7.11
C SER A 306 -14.98 -21.28 6.66
N VAL A 307 -14.11 -20.94 7.61
CA VAL A 307 -12.65 -20.86 7.41
C VAL A 307 -11.95 -21.93 8.26
N GLY A 308 -10.78 -22.35 7.80
CA GLY A 308 -9.94 -23.36 8.47
C GLY A 308 -9.19 -22.84 9.67
#